data_AF-A0A7X9JCU4-F1
#
_entry.id   AF-A0A7X9JCU4-F1
#
_cell.length_a   1.000
_cell.length_b   1.000
_cell.length_c   1.000
_cell.angle_alpha   90.00
_cell.angle_beta   90.00
_cell.angle_gamma   90.00
#
_symmetry.space_group_name_H-M   'P 1'
#
loop_
_entity.id
_entity.type
_entity.pdbx_description
1 polymer ?
#
loop_
_entity_poly.entity_id
_entity_poly.type
_entity_poly.pdbx_seq_one_letter_code
_entity_poly.pdbx_strand_id
1 'polypeptide(L)'
;MKQDQVVSVKWIMLRKNPVPGSLHKDWDKQLEMLSNVEYVSNASELLWGLAVYKRVRNTYLLNMLRVRTSSIGKYSNHVFHIGAKANGYSMECLSKDTNDFYEENIGLASAKRLEV
;
A
#
# COMPACT_ATOMS: atom_id res chain seq x y z
N MET A 1 34.37 0.68 12.86
CA MET A 1 33.58 1.59 13.72
C MET A 1 32.11 1.37 13.36
N LYS A 2 31.31 0.74 14.23
CA LYS A 2 29.87 0.58 13.99
C LYS A 2 29.23 1.94 14.24
N GLN A 3 28.58 2.48 13.23
CA GLN A 3 27.83 3.73 13.35
C GLN A 3 26.55 3.40 14.09
N ASP A 4 26.37 3.96 15.29
CA ASP A 4 25.11 3.83 16.03
C ASP A 4 24.01 4.45 15.16
N GLN A 5 23.15 3.60 14.60
CA GLN A 5 21.96 4.06 13.91
C GLN A 5 21.00 4.60 14.95
N VAL A 6 20.81 5.93 14.96
CA VAL A 6 19.71 6.55 15.69
C VAL A 6 18.40 6.11 15.03
N VAL A 7 17.67 5.22 15.68
CA VAL A 7 16.37 4.74 15.22
C VAL A 7 15.28 5.60 15.87
N SER A 8 14.50 6.30 15.06
CA SER A 8 13.29 7.01 15.52
C SER A 8 12.07 6.10 15.40
N VAL A 9 11.22 6.06 16.44
CA VAL A 9 9.92 5.37 16.37
C VAL A 9 8.87 6.33 15.85
N LYS A 10 8.07 5.88 14.89
CA LYS A 10 6.91 6.63 14.36
C LYS A 10 5.71 5.69 14.25
N TRP A 11 4.52 6.21 14.53
CA TRP A 11 3.29 5.46 14.24
C TRP A 11 2.90 5.66 12.79
N ILE A 12 2.51 4.56 12.14
CA ILE A 12 1.97 4.57 10.78
C ILE A 12 0.51 4.14 10.85
N MET A 13 -0.38 5.02 10.42
CA MET A 13 -1.80 4.74 10.28
C MET A 13 -2.11 4.45 8.82
N LEU A 14 -2.37 3.18 8.49
CA LEU A 14 -2.74 2.76 7.13
C LEU A 14 -4.23 3.02 6.86
N ARG A 15 -4.55 3.46 5.65
CA ARG A 15 -5.94 3.55 5.20
C ARG A 15 -6.51 2.15 4.96
N LYS A 16 -7.72 1.90 5.45
CA LYS A 16 -8.43 0.62 5.30
C LYS A 16 -9.00 0.33 3.91
N ASN A 17 -8.94 1.31 3.00
CA ASN A 17 -9.49 1.31 1.65
C ASN A 17 -8.52 2.11 0.77
N PRO A 18 -8.52 1.97 -0.57
CA PRO A 18 -7.77 2.92 -1.38
C PRO A 18 -8.29 4.35 -1.17
N VAL A 19 -7.48 5.34 -1.51
CA VAL A 19 -7.87 6.75 -1.44
C VAL A 19 -9.22 6.93 -2.15
N PRO A 20 -10.22 7.57 -1.53
CA PRO A 20 -11.55 7.74 -2.13
C PRO A 20 -11.46 8.41 -3.50
N GLY A 21 -12.15 7.85 -4.49
CA GLY A 21 -12.13 8.35 -5.86
C GLY A 21 -10.89 8.02 -6.68
N SER A 22 -9.87 7.36 -6.09
CA SER A 22 -8.61 7.05 -6.79
C SER A 22 -8.72 5.95 -7.85
N LEU A 23 -9.77 5.14 -7.83
CA LEU A 23 -10.01 4.13 -8.87
C LEU A 23 -10.23 4.81 -10.24
N HIS A 24 -9.85 4.12 -11.32
CA HIS A 24 -10.00 4.61 -12.69
C HIS A 24 -9.25 5.92 -12.99
N LYS A 25 -8.12 6.16 -12.32
CA LYS A 25 -7.28 7.34 -12.50
C LYS A 25 -5.82 6.96 -12.79
N ASP A 26 -5.17 7.78 -13.58
CA ASP A 26 -3.71 7.74 -13.75
C ASP A 26 -3.00 8.15 -12.45
N TRP A 27 -1.68 7.97 -12.40
CA TRP A 27 -0.89 8.22 -11.20
C TRP A 27 -0.99 9.66 -10.70
N ASP A 28 -0.85 10.64 -11.61
CA ASP A 28 -0.84 12.05 -11.24
C ASP A 28 -2.19 12.49 -10.65
N LYS A 29 -3.31 12.09 -11.28
CA LYS A 29 -4.65 12.35 -10.73
C LYS A 29 -4.90 11.65 -9.40
N GLN A 30 -4.32 10.46 -9.18
CA GLN A 30 -4.42 9.79 -7.89
C GLN A 30 -3.66 10.56 -6.79
N LEU A 31 -2.48 11.09 -7.10
CA LEU A 31 -1.69 11.87 -6.14
C LEU A 31 -2.40 13.15 -5.71
N GLU A 32 -3.11 13.82 -6.62
CA GLU A 32 -3.93 15.00 -6.32
C GLU A 32 -5.07 14.71 -5.32
N MET A 33 -5.46 13.45 -5.13
CA MET A 33 -6.53 13.05 -4.20
C MET A 33 -6.05 12.82 -2.77
N LEU A 34 -4.73 12.83 -2.53
CA LEU A 34 -4.19 12.71 -1.18
C LEU A 34 -4.49 13.96 -0.38
N SER A 35 -4.90 13.79 0.88
CA SER A 35 -4.91 14.91 1.81
C SER A 35 -3.47 15.35 2.15
N ASN A 36 -3.30 16.60 2.55
CA ASN A 36 -1.99 17.18 2.91
C ASN A 36 -1.26 16.45 4.04
N VAL A 37 -1.94 15.57 4.78
CA VAL A 37 -1.38 14.80 5.91
C VAL A 37 -1.13 13.34 5.56
N GLU A 38 -1.55 12.89 4.37
CA GLU A 38 -1.33 11.54 3.88
C GLU A 38 -0.12 11.48 2.94
N TYR A 39 0.46 10.29 2.84
CA TYR A 39 1.46 9.96 1.85
C TYR A 39 1.14 8.60 1.24
N VAL A 40 1.69 8.32 0.05
CA VAL A 40 1.57 6.99 -0.56
C VAL A 40 2.42 6.00 0.22
N SER A 41 1.78 5.07 0.93
CA SER A 41 2.49 4.02 1.68
C SER A 41 3.37 3.20 0.74
N ASN A 42 4.54 2.79 1.19
CA ASN A 42 5.35 1.84 0.43
C ASN A 42 4.80 0.41 0.59
N ALA A 43 5.24 -0.50 -0.28
CA ALA A 43 4.78 -1.88 -0.29
C ALA A 43 5.00 -2.61 1.06
N SER A 44 6.15 -2.38 1.70
CA SER A 44 6.51 -3.01 2.96
C SER A 44 5.68 -2.50 4.15
N GLU A 45 5.48 -1.19 4.26
CA GLU A 45 4.61 -0.57 5.28
C GLU A 45 3.19 -1.14 5.18
N LEU A 46 2.66 -1.19 3.96
CA LEU A 46 1.33 -1.71 3.68
C LEU A 46 1.22 -3.20 4.03
N LEU A 47 2.13 -4.04 3.55
CA LEU A 47 2.11 -5.48 3.82
C LEU A 47 2.27 -5.77 5.31
N TRP A 48 3.18 -5.08 6.00
CA TRP A 48 3.40 -5.25 7.43
C TRP A 48 2.14 -4.89 8.24
N GLY A 49 1.55 -3.72 8.00
CA GLY A 49 0.37 -3.31 8.76
C GLY A 49 -0.85 -4.20 8.50
N LEU A 50 -1.01 -4.69 7.27
CA LEU A 50 -2.05 -5.68 6.93
C LEU A 50 -1.83 -7.01 7.64
N ALA A 51 -0.61 -7.54 7.62
CA ALA A 51 -0.26 -8.79 8.29
C ALA A 51 -0.46 -8.70 9.82
N VAL A 52 0.01 -7.61 10.43
CA VAL A 52 -0.17 -7.36 11.87
C VAL A 52 -1.66 -7.24 12.22
N TYR A 53 -2.43 -6.48 11.43
CA TYR A 53 -3.87 -6.34 11.66
C TYR A 53 -4.59 -7.70 11.64
N LYS A 54 -4.33 -8.54 10.62
CA LYS A 54 -4.89 -9.89 10.56
C LYS A 54 -4.47 -10.74 11.76
N ARG A 55 -3.19 -10.67 12.16
CA ARG A 55 -2.68 -11.47 13.29
C ARG A 55 -3.32 -11.08 14.63
N VAL A 56 -3.56 -9.79 14.84
CA VAL A 56 -4.09 -9.24 16.11
C VAL A 56 -5.62 -9.28 16.16
N ARG A 57 -6.30 -8.96 15.04
CA ARG A 57 -7.77 -8.82 14.98
C ARG A 57 -8.47 -10.06 14.41
N ASN A 58 -7.71 -11.04 13.92
CA ASN A 58 -8.21 -12.23 13.24
C ASN A 58 -9.15 -11.95 12.05
N THR A 59 -9.13 -10.75 11.48
CA THR A 59 -9.91 -10.35 10.31
C THR A 59 -9.06 -9.58 9.31
N TYR A 60 -9.45 -9.57 8.04
CA TYR A 60 -8.72 -8.87 6.98
C TYR A 60 -9.11 -7.39 6.97
N LEU A 61 -8.12 -6.48 7.01
CA LEU A 61 -8.38 -5.04 6.90
C LEU A 61 -8.86 -4.66 5.50
N LEU A 62 -8.24 -5.32 4.50
CA LEU A 62 -8.52 -5.18 3.08
C LEU A 62 -8.68 -6.58 2.49
N ASN A 63 -9.69 -6.79 1.64
CA ASN A 63 -9.86 -8.02 0.87
C ASN A 63 -9.66 -7.68 -0.61
N MET A 64 -8.63 -8.28 -1.21
CA MET A 64 -8.31 -8.27 -2.64
C MET A 64 -8.39 -6.90 -3.32
N LEU A 65 -7.24 -6.23 -3.39
CA LEU A 65 -7.15 -4.90 -3.98
C LEU A 65 -5.90 -4.79 -4.86
N ARG A 66 -6.02 -4.12 -6.00
CA ARG A 66 -4.88 -3.63 -6.78
C ARG A 66 -4.63 -2.18 -6.37
N VAL A 67 -3.43 -1.88 -5.91
CA VAL A 67 -3.08 -0.52 -5.47
C VAL A 67 -1.74 -0.09 -5.99
N ARG A 68 -1.61 1.22 -6.24
CA ARG A 68 -0.32 1.87 -6.36
C ARG A 68 0.25 2.16 -4.97
N THR A 69 1.53 1.86 -4.81
CA THR A 69 2.35 2.16 -3.63
C THR A 69 3.50 3.07 -4.05
N SER A 70 4.21 3.69 -3.10
CA SER A 70 5.42 4.45 -3.44
C SER A 70 6.60 3.57 -3.85
N SER A 71 6.54 2.25 -3.61
CA SER A 71 7.55 1.31 -4.09
C SER A 71 7.47 1.12 -5.60
N ILE A 72 8.63 1.00 -6.24
CA ILE A 72 8.74 0.57 -7.63
C ILE A 72 9.04 -0.93 -7.62
N GLY A 73 8.13 -1.73 -8.18
CA GLY A 73 8.29 -3.18 -8.28
C GLY A 73 9.11 -3.62 -9.49
N LYS A 74 9.24 -4.95 -9.66
CA LYS A 74 10.07 -5.60 -10.69
C LYS A 74 9.83 -5.10 -12.11
N TYR A 75 8.60 -4.71 -12.44
CA TYR A 75 8.19 -4.27 -13.77
C TYR A 75 8.22 -2.75 -13.93
N SER A 76 9.07 -2.06 -13.16
CA SER A 76 9.23 -0.61 -13.18
C SER A 76 7.91 0.16 -13.01
N ASN A 77 7.02 -0.35 -12.16
CA ASN A 77 5.74 0.28 -11.88
C ASN A 77 5.39 0.24 -10.37
N HIS A 78 4.39 1.04 -10.01
CA HIS A 78 3.95 1.22 -8.63
C HIS A 78 2.88 0.23 -8.18
N VAL A 79 2.44 -0.68 -9.04
CA VAL A 79 1.21 -1.46 -8.87
C VAL A 79 1.50 -2.79 -8.20
N PHE A 80 0.80 -3.02 -7.09
CA PHE A 80 0.83 -4.28 -6.35
C PHE A 80 -0.58 -4.83 -6.19
N HIS A 81 -0.71 -6.13 -6.43
CA HIS A 81 -1.86 -6.91 -6.04
C HIS A 81 -1.69 -7.39 -4.60
N ILE A 82 -2.70 -7.16 -3.78
CA ILE A 82 -2.77 -7.61 -2.40
C ILE A 82 -3.87 -8.65 -2.28
N GLY A 83 -3.48 -9.88 -1.95
CA GLY A 83 -4.40 -11.01 -1.81
C GLY A 83 -4.47 -11.50 -0.36
N ALA A 84 -5.68 -11.70 0.15
CA ALA A 84 -5.88 -12.41 1.42
C ALA A 84 -5.51 -13.90 1.23
N LYS A 85 -4.79 -14.48 2.20
CA LYS A 85 -4.40 -15.90 2.25
C LYS A 85 -4.75 -16.44 3.63
N ALA A 86 -5.01 -17.75 3.76
CA ALA A 86 -5.44 -18.39 5.01
C ALA A 86 -4.69 -17.91 6.28
N ASN A 87 -3.38 -17.66 6.17
CA ASN A 87 -2.52 -17.23 7.27
C ASN A 87 -1.94 -15.81 7.15
N GLY A 88 -2.50 -14.94 6.28
CA GLY A 88 -2.01 -13.57 6.14
C GLY A 88 -2.31 -12.94 4.78
N TYR A 89 -1.30 -12.29 4.21
CA TYR A 89 -1.41 -11.58 2.94
C TYR A 89 -0.30 -12.00 1.98
N SER A 90 -0.63 -12.10 0.70
CA SER A 90 0.34 -12.09 -0.38
C SER A 90 0.38 -10.72 -1.03
N MET A 91 1.57 -10.27 -1.43
CA MET A 91 1.75 -9.06 -2.23
C MET A 91 2.59 -9.40 -3.45
N GLU A 92 2.10 -9.02 -4.63
CA GLU A 92 2.74 -9.31 -5.91
C GLU A 92 2.76 -8.04 -6.76
N CYS A 93 3.91 -7.73 -7.36
CA CYS A 93 3.98 -6.64 -8.34
C CYS A 93 3.35 -7.13 -9.65
N LEU A 94 2.41 -6.36 -10.19
CA LEU A 94 1.75 -6.71 -11.45
C LEU A 94 2.51 -6.14 -12.65
N SER A 95 2.66 -6.92 -13.72
CA SER A 95 3.16 -6.39 -14.98
C SER A 95 2.05 -5.66 -15.74
N LYS A 96 2.40 -4.56 -16.41
CA LYS A 96 1.50 -3.83 -17.31
C LYS A 96 0.99 -4.69 -18.47
N ASP A 97 1.74 -5.73 -18.82
CA ASP A 97 1.47 -6.59 -19.98
C ASP A 97 0.57 -7.79 -19.64
N THR A 98 0.11 -7.91 -18.39
CA THR A 98 -0.81 -8.98 -17.99
C THR A 98 -2.24 -8.57 -18.31
N ASN A 99 -3.06 -9.53 -18.76
CA ASN A 99 -4.52 -9.33 -18.90
C ASN A 99 -5.21 -8.93 -17.58
N ASP A 100 -4.50 -9.03 -16.44
CA ASP A 100 -4.99 -8.60 -15.12
C ASP A 100 -4.69 -7.13 -14.80
N PHE A 101 -4.00 -6.41 -15.68
CA PHE A 101 -3.63 -4.99 -15.53
C PHE A 101 -4.70 -4.05 -16.11
N TYR A 102 -5.93 -4.18 -15.62
CA TYR A 102 -6.96 -3.19 -15.93
C TYR A 102 -6.76 -1.96 -15.04
N GLU A 103 -6.16 -0.90 -15.59
CA GLU A 103 -5.88 0.37 -14.88
C GLU A 103 -7.10 0.97 -14.18
N GLU A 104 -8.29 0.68 -14.72
CA GLU A 104 -9.58 1.04 -14.15
C GLU A 104 -9.75 0.59 -12.68
N ASN A 105 -9.25 -0.59 -12.30
CA ASN A 105 -9.48 -1.15 -10.97
C ASN A 105 -8.30 -0.99 -10.02
N ILE A 106 -7.39 -0.04 -10.30
CA ILE A 106 -6.20 0.22 -9.48
C ILE A 106 -6.45 1.45 -8.61
N GLY A 107 -6.45 1.29 -7.29
CA GLY A 107 -6.55 2.39 -6.33
C GLY A 107 -5.19 2.93 -5.90
N LEU A 108 -5.18 3.96 -5.06
CA LEU A 108 -3.97 4.47 -4.41
C LEU A 108 -3.93 4.04 -2.95
N ALA A 109 -2.82 3.44 -2.50
CA ALA A 109 -2.60 3.17 -1.10
C ALA A 109 -2.13 4.44 -0.38
N SER A 110 -2.69 4.74 0.79
CA SER A 110 -2.24 5.87 1.60
C SER A 110 -2.04 5.50 3.07
N ALA A 111 -1.18 6.29 3.71
CA ALA A 111 -0.93 6.23 5.13
C ALA A 111 -0.70 7.63 5.70
N LYS A 112 -0.75 7.73 7.03
CA LYS A 112 -0.38 8.93 7.79
C LYS A 112 0.70 8.57 8.81
N ARG A 113 1.72 9.42 8.94
CA ARG A 113 2.69 9.33 10.04
C ARG A 113 2.17 10.15 11.21
N LEU A 114 2.26 9.61 12.42
CA LEU A 114 2.00 10.34 13.65
C LEU A 114 3.32 10.44 14.41
N GLU A 115 3.65 11.67 14.81
CA GLU A 115 4.75 11.93 15.73
C GLU A 115 4.33 11.49 17.14
N VAL A 116 5.31 11.01 17.91
CA VAL A 116 5.15 10.55 19.29
C VAL A 116 5.53 11.68 20.23
#